data_AF-A0A523Z691-F1
#
_entry.id   AF-A0A523Z691-F1
#
_cell.length_a   1.000
_cell.length_b   1.000
_cell.length_c   1.000
_cell.angle_alpha   90.00
_cell.angle_beta   90.00
_cell.angle_gamma   90.00
#
_symmetry.space_group_name_H-M   'P 1'
#
loop_
_entity.id
_entity.type
_entity.pdbx_description
1 polymer ?
#
loop_
_entity_poly.entity_id
_entity_poly.type
_entity_poly.pdbx_seq_one_letter_code
_entity_poly.pdbx_strand_id
1 'polypeptide(L)'
;MNEPNLLLMLVVLIGFCLVAFFITLEALFGELVGGITRSAKEKPGKAFWVGLVNTVFLIAIAMGLMSLAEISVFGLVLAVPGFAVGIFVAAGIVFGLAGMVRLTAGLVFPGKEGWKSQASGAGVLILACLVPYIGWFGLFPYLSLRGFGAFILHLMELYRANRIKKQEASLA
;
A
#
# COMPACT_ATOMS: atom_id res chain seq x y z
N MET A 1 4.44 -9.70 34.95
CA MET A 1 5.00 -9.93 33.60
C MET A 1 5.91 -8.76 33.29
N ASN A 2 7.16 -9.02 32.93
CA ASN A 2 8.11 -7.96 32.60
C ASN A 2 7.65 -7.28 31.30
N GLU A 3 7.58 -5.95 31.29
CA GLU A 3 7.24 -5.12 30.12
C GLU A 3 7.92 -5.56 28.80
N PRO A 4 9.21 -5.97 28.76
CA PRO A 4 9.84 -6.45 27.52
C PRO A 4 9.21 -7.72 26.94
N ASN A 5 8.70 -8.63 27.78
CA ASN A 5 8.08 -9.88 27.29
C ASN A 5 6.73 -9.60 26.64
N LEU A 6 5.99 -8.62 27.15
CA LEU A 6 4.72 -8.19 26.58
C LEU A 6 4.92 -7.53 25.22
N LEU A 7 5.93 -6.66 25.09
CA LEU A 7 6.32 -6.07 23.81
C LEU A 7 6.69 -7.14 22.77
N LEU A 8 7.51 -8.11 23.17
CA LEU A 8 7.95 -9.19 22.27
C LEU A 8 6.76 -10.05 21.80
N MET A 9 5.84 -10.38 22.71
CA MET A 9 4.62 -11.12 22.37
C MET A 9 3.71 -10.32 21.43
N LEU A 10 3.57 -9.01 21.65
CA LEU A 10 2.78 -8.12 20.80
C LEU A 10 3.35 -8.04 19.38
N VAL A 11 4.67 -7.90 19.25
CA VAL A 11 5.35 -7.85 17.94
C VAL A 11 5.13 -9.13 17.15
N VAL A 12 5.27 -10.29 17.80
CA VAL A 12 5.03 -11.60 17.16
C VAL A 12 3.57 -11.73 16.71
N LEU A 13 2.63 -11.31 17.57
CA LEU A 13 1.19 -11.37 17.26
C LEU A 13 0.84 -10.45 16.07
N ILE A 14 1.34 -9.23 16.06
CA ILE A 14 1.15 -8.27 14.96
C ILE A 14 1.76 -8.82 13.67
N GLY A 15 2.96 -9.40 13.73
CA GLY A 15 3.59 -10.04 12.58
C GLY A 15 2.71 -11.14 11.99
N PHE A 16 2.16 -12.02 12.83
CA PHE A 16 1.29 -13.11 12.38
C PHE A 16 -0.02 -12.58 11.77
N CYS A 17 -0.64 -11.58 12.39
CA CYS A 17 -1.83 -10.91 11.85
C CYS A 17 -1.56 -10.24 10.50
N LEU A 18 -0.40 -9.58 10.33
CA LEU A 18 -0.01 -8.97 9.06
C LEU A 18 0.18 -10.00 7.94
N VAL A 19 0.81 -11.14 8.25
CA VAL A 19 0.95 -12.24 7.29
C VAL A 19 -0.42 -12.74 6.84
N ALA A 20 -1.32 -13.03 7.79
CA ALA A 20 -2.67 -13.48 7.48
C ALA A 20 -3.43 -12.43 6.64
N PHE A 21 -3.30 -11.15 7.01
CA PHE A 21 -3.94 -10.03 6.31
C PHE A 21 -3.46 -9.90 4.85
N PHE A 22 -2.15 -10.00 4.58
CA PHE A 22 -1.64 -9.96 3.20
C PHE A 22 -2.08 -11.17 2.37
N ILE A 23 -2.14 -12.36 2.97
CA ILE A 23 -2.68 -13.56 2.30
C ILE A 23 -4.15 -13.34 1.94
N THR A 24 -4.97 -12.82 2.85
CA THR A 24 -6.37 -12.52 2.59
C THR A 24 -6.53 -11.46 1.50
N LEU A 25 -5.72 -10.41 1.51
CA LEU A 25 -5.75 -9.37 0.48
C LEU A 25 -5.44 -9.92 -0.91
N GLU A 26 -4.46 -10.80 -1.04
CA GLU A 26 -4.18 -11.44 -2.32
C GLU A 26 -5.26 -12.45 -2.73
N ALA A 27 -5.81 -13.20 -1.77
CA ALA A 27 -6.91 -14.13 -2.06
C ALA A 27 -8.17 -13.38 -2.56
N LEU A 28 -8.46 -12.21 -2.00
CA LEU A 28 -9.66 -11.44 -2.32
C LEU A 28 -9.47 -10.48 -3.50
N PHE A 29 -8.25 -9.94 -3.67
CA PHE A 29 -7.91 -8.90 -4.66
C PHE A 29 -6.67 -9.25 -5.50
N GLY A 30 -6.44 -10.52 -5.78
CA GLY A 30 -5.23 -11.01 -6.44
C GLY A 30 -4.93 -10.38 -7.81
N GLU A 31 -5.96 -9.98 -8.55
CA GLU A 31 -5.81 -9.23 -9.81
C GLU A 31 -5.25 -7.82 -9.58
N LEU A 32 -5.80 -7.08 -8.62
CA LEU A 32 -5.30 -5.75 -8.23
C LEU A 32 -3.86 -5.84 -7.72
N VAL A 33 -3.58 -6.76 -6.80
CA VAL A 33 -2.24 -6.98 -6.25
C VAL A 33 -1.24 -7.37 -7.35
N GLY A 34 -1.67 -8.18 -8.32
CA GLY A 34 -0.88 -8.56 -9.49
C GLY A 34 -0.56 -7.36 -10.39
N GLY A 35 -1.55 -6.50 -10.64
CA GLY A 35 -1.38 -5.26 -11.39
C GLY A 35 -0.39 -4.30 -10.74
N ILE A 36 -0.53 -4.08 -9.42
CA ILE A 36 0.41 -3.27 -8.61
C ILE A 36 1.83 -3.83 -8.69
N THR A 37 1.98 -5.15 -8.54
CA THR A 37 3.28 -5.83 -8.63
C THR A 37 3.94 -5.60 -9.98
N ARG A 38 3.15 -5.68 -11.06
CA ARG A 38 3.63 -5.43 -12.43
C ARG A 38 4.07 -3.98 -12.62
N SER A 39 3.24 -3.01 -12.23
CA SER A 39 3.59 -1.59 -12.31
C SER A 39 4.83 -1.25 -11.47
N ALA A 40 4.98 -1.87 -10.29
CA ALA A 40 6.16 -1.73 -9.43
C ALA A 40 7.44 -2.33 -10.01
N LYS A 41 7.31 -3.38 -10.83
CA LYS A 41 8.43 -4.06 -11.50
C LYS A 41 8.85 -3.34 -12.79
N GLU A 42 7.90 -2.91 -13.60
CA GLU A 42 8.17 -2.26 -14.89
C GLU A 42 8.72 -0.84 -14.72
N LYS A 43 8.27 -0.08 -13.72
CA LYS A 43 8.66 1.33 -13.55
C LYS A 43 8.98 1.68 -12.07
N PRO A 44 10.03 1.08 -11.47
CA PRO A 44 10.32 1.21 -10.05
C PRO A 44 10.60 2.66 -9.62
N GLY A 45 11.41 3.41 -10.40
CA GLY A 45 11.74 4.81 -10.09
C GLY A 45 10.53 5.73 -10.24
N LYS A 46 9.72 5.54 -11.28
CA LYS A 46 8.50 6.32 -11.48
C LYS A 46 7.46 6.04 -10.40
N ALA A 47 7.29 4.77 -10.00
CA ALA A 47 6.41 4.39 -8.91
C ALA A 47 6.83 5.07 -7.60
N PHE A 48 8.12 5.08 -7.27
CA PHE A 48 8.60 5.78 -6.09
C PHE A 48 8.29 7.29 -6.12
N TRP A 49 8.62 7.98 -7.20
CA TRP A 49 8.35 9.42 -7.33
C TRP A 49 6.86 9.76 -7.31
N VAL A 50 6.04 8.99 -8.03
CA VAL A 50 4.58 9.15 -8.02
C VAL A 50 4.03 8.91 -6.61
N GLY A 51 4.53 7.91 -5.90
CA GLY A 51 4.19 7.67 -4.51
C GLY A 51 4.56 8.84 -3.62
N LEU A 52 5.81 9.30 -3.67
CA LEU A 52 6.31 10.42 -2.87
C LEU A 52 5.49 11.69 -3.07
N VAL A 53 5.31 12.13 -4.31
CA VAL A 53 4.58 13.37 -4.62
C VAL A 53 3.12 13.26 -4.20
N ASN A 54 2.45 12.13 -4.48
CA ASN A 54 1.04 11.97 -4.11
C ASN A 54 0.86 11.79 -2.60
N THR A 55 1.74 11.09 -1.90
CA THR A 55 1.67 10.94 -0.45
C THR A 55 1.81 12.32 0.22
N VAL A 56 2.80 13.12 -0.18
CA VAL A 56 2.98 14.48 0.35
C VAL A 56 1.77 15.35 0.04
N PHE A 57 1.27 15.32 -1.20
CA PHE A 57 0.13 16.12 -1.63
C PHE A 57 -1.17 15.72 -0.92
N LEU A 58 -1.49 14.43 -0.85
CA LEU A 58 -2.71 13.94 -0.21
C LEU A 58 -2.68 14.12 1.31
N ILE A 59 -1.53 13.96 1.95
CA ILE A 59 -1.38 14.27 3.38
C ILE A 59 -1.57 15.76 3.62
N ALA A 60 -0.94 16.63 2.82
CA ALA A 60 -1.11 18.08 2.94
C ALA A 60 -2.58 18.49 2.76
N ILE A 61 -3.28 17.89 1.78
CA ILE A 61 -4.72 18.09 1.58
C ILE A 61 -5.50 17.60 2.79
N ALA A 62 -5.27 16.37 3.25
CA ALA A 62 -6.01 15.80 4.38
C ALA A 62 -5.81 16.66 5.65
N MET A 63 -4.59 17.07 5.95
CA MET A 63 -4.30 17.96 7.09
C MET A 63 -4.93 19.34 6.91
N GLY A 64 -4.87 19.91 5.71
CA GLY A 64 -5.49 21.20 5.40
C GLY A 64 -7.00 21.17 5.57
N LEU A 65 -7.67 20.12 5.07
CA LEU A 65 -9.12 19.94 5.24
C LEU A 65 -9.51 19.72 6.70
N MET A 66 -8.75 18.90 7.44
CA MET A 66 -9.01 18.65 8.86
C MET A 66 -8.82 19.91 9.69
N SER A 67 -7.78 20.70 9.43
CA SER A 67 -7.55 21.98 10.10
C SER A 67 -8.65 23.01 9.79
N LEU A 68 -9.12 23.09 8.55
CA LEU A 68 -10.27 23.93 8.19
C LEU A 68 -11.58 23.43 8.81
N ALA A 69 -11.73 22.12 8.97
CA ALA A 69 -12.90 21.52 9.61
C ALA A 69 -13.01 21.89 11.10
N GLU A 70 -11.89 22.01 11.80
CA GLU A 70 -11.89 22.40 13.23
C GLU A 70 -12.34 23.85 13.47
N ILE A 71 -12.07 24.74 12.51
CA ILE A 71 -12.33 26.19 12.66
C ILE A 71 -13.71 26.58 12.11
N SER A 72 -14.32 25.75 11.26
CA SER A 72 -15.56 26.07 10.55
C SER A 72 -16.81 25.52 11.23
N VAL A 73 -17.91 26.27 11.19
CA VAL A 73 -19.24 25.83 11.63
C VAL A 73 -19.75 24.63 10.81
N PHE A 74 -19.23 24.46 9.59
CA PHE A 74 -19.46 23.31 8.71
C PHE A 74 -18.42 22.20 8.86
N GLY A 75 -17.77 22.07 10.03
CA GLY A 75 -16.68 21.14 10.27
C GLY A 75 -16.96 19.70 9.83
N LEU A 76 -18.19 19.20 10.01
CA LEU A 76 -18.58 17.86 9.56
C LEU A 76 -18.48 17.69 8.03
N VAL A 77 -18.87 18.71 7.26
CA VAL A 77 -18.86 18.68 5.80
C VAL A 77 -17.43 18.67 5.25
N LEU A 78 -16.50 19.34 5.93
CA LEU A 78 -15.08 19.34 5.56
C LEU A 78 -14.30 18.13 6.11
N ALA A 79 -14.73 17.58 7.25
CA ALA A 79 -14.11 16.40 7.84
C ALA A 79 -14.31 15.14 6.98
N VAL A 80 -15.51 14.95 6.41
CA VAL A 80 -15.82 13.78 5.56
C VAL A 80 -14.83 13.60 4.39
N PRO A 81 -14.58 14.61 3.53
CA PRO A 81 -13.60 14.46 2.46
C PRO A 81 -12.16 14.31 2.99
N GLY A 82 -11.81 14.93 4.12
CA GLY A 82 -10.51 14.71 4.78
C GLY A 82 -10.31 13.24 5.18
N PHE A 83 -11.32 12.64 5.83
CA PHE A 83 -11.33 11.22 6.17
C PHE A 83 -11.30 10.32 4.94
N ALA A 84 -12.07 10.65 3.90
CA ALA A 84 -12.09 9.88 2.65
C ALA A 84 -10.71 9.83 1.99
N VAL A 85 -9.99 10.97 1.95
CA VAL A 85 -8.61 11.03 1.46
C VAL A 85 -7.68 10.19 2.33
N GLY A 86 -7.80 10.27 3.67
CA GLY A 86 -7.01 9.46 4.60
C GLY A 86 -7.20 7.95 4.39
N ILE A 87 -8.45 7.50 4.27
CA ILE A 87 -8.79 6.10 4.00
C ILE A 87 -8.23 5.68 2.64
N PHE A 88 -8.34 6.52 1.61
CA PHE A 88 -7.80 6.22 0.29
C PHE A 88 -6.28 6.04 0.31
N VAL A 89 -5.55 6.92 1.03
CA VAL A 89 -4.10 6.79 1.20
C VAL A 89 -3.75 5.52 1.96
N ALA A 90 -4.42 5.25 3.09
CA ALA A 90 -4.19 4.06 3.88
C ALA A 90 -4.44 2.77 3.09
N ALA A 91 -5.55 2.70 2.36
CA ALA A 91 -5.88 1.57 1.49
C ALA A 91 -4.80 1.40 0.41
N GLY A 92 -4.41 2.47 -0.28
CA GLY A 92 -3.38 2.40 -1.31
C GLY A 92 -2.02 1.94 -0.78
N ILE A 93 -1.64 2.35 0.44
CA ILE A 93 -0.41 1.88 1.10
C ILE A 93 -0.54 0.38 1.38
N VAL A 94 -1.64 -0.08 1.96
CA VAL A 94 -1.89 -1.49 2.25
C VAL A 94 -1.83 -2.37 1.00
N PHE A 95 -2.56 -2.00 -0.06
CA PHE A 95 -2.54 -2.72 -1.34
C PHE A 95 -1.16 -2.64 -2.01
N GLY A 96 -0.50 -1.49 -1.90
CA GLY A 96 0.86 -1.27 -2.36
C GLY A 96 1.87 -2.20 -1.70
N LEU A 97 1.81 -2.33 -0.37
CA LEU A 97 2.62 -3.26 0.42
C LEU A 97 2.31 -4.71 0.08
N ALA A 98 1.04 -5.08 -0.12
CA ALA A 98 0.68 -6.43 -0.57
C ALA A 98 1.33 -6.77 -1.92
N GLY A 99 1.38 -5.81 -2.86
CA GLY A 99 2.11 -5.96 -4.13
C GLY A 99 3.62 -6.09 -3.94
N MET A 100 4.20 -5.37 -2.99
CA MET A 100 5.62 -5.51 -2.65
C MET A 100 5.95 -6.86 -2.00
N VAL A 101 5.08 -7.36 -1.13
CA VAL A 101 5.18 -8.69 -0.53
C VAL A 101 5.21 -9.76 -1.63
N ARG A 102 4.34 -9.63 -2.65
CA ARG A 102 4.33 -10.52 -3.82
C ARG A 102 5.57 -10.41 -4.68
N LEU A 103 6.06 -9.19 -4.89
CA LEU A 103 7.31 -8.94 -5.61
C LEU A 103 8.50 -9.58 -4.87
N THR A 104 8.59 -9.40 -3.56
CA THR A 104 9.65 -9.99 -2.71
C THR A 104 9.54 -11.51 -2.67
N ALA A 105 8.34 -12.08 -2.53
CA ALA A 105 8.11 -13.51 -2.58
C ALA A 105 8.64 -14.11 -3.90
N GLY A 106 8.33 -13.48 -5.03
CA GLY A 106 8.79 -13.92 -6.35
C GLY A 106 10.30 -13.78 -6.57
N LEU A 107 10.96 -12.82 -5.91
CA LEU A 107 12.42 -12.64 -5.98
C LEU A 107 13.19 -13.61 -5.07
N VAL A 108 12.69 -13.84 -3.85
CA VAL A 108 13.40 -14.63 -2.83
C VAL A 108 13.09 -16.13 -2.96
N PHE A 109 11.88 -16.49 -3.37
CA PHE A 109 11.44 -17.88 -3.49
C PHE A 109 10.89 -18.17 -4.89
N PRO A 110 11.75 -18.12 -5.93
CA PRO A 110 11.33 -18.46 -7.29
C PRO A 110 10.80 -19.90 -7.34
N GLY A 111 9.60 -20.09 -7.87
CA GLY A 111 8.97 -21.41 -8.05
C GLY A 111 8.02 -21.86 -6.94
N LYS A 112 7.82 -21.07 -5.88
CA LYS A 112 6.69 -21.29 -4.94
C LYS A 112 5.51 -20.43 -5.37
N GLU A 113 4.38 -21.07 -5.69
CA GLU A 113 3.13 -20.38 -6.04
C GLU A 113 2.08 -20.53 -4.93
N GLY A 114 1.15 -19.57 -4.87
CA GLY A 114 0.05 -19.54 -3.90
C GLY A 114 0.43 -19.00 -2.52
N TRP A 115 -0.42 -19.31 -1.54
CA TRP A 115 -0.40 -18.69 -0.20
C TRP A 115 0.92 -18.88 0.57
N LYS A 116 1.66 -19.97 0.32
CA LYS A 116 2.95 -20.25 0.98
C LYS A 116 4.05 -19.29 0.54
N SER A 117 4.05 -18.92 -0.74
CA SER A 117 4.99 -17.94 -1.29
C SER A 117 4.77 -16.58 -0.63
N GLN A 118 3.51 -16.22 -0.45
CA GLN A 118 3.11 -14.94 0.10
C GLN A 118 3.26 -14.83 1.60
N ALA A 119 3.04 -15.92 2.33
CA ALA A 119 3.45 -16.02 3.73
C ALA A 119 4.97 -15.80 3.89
N SER A 120 5.77 -16.38 2.99
CA SER A 120 7.23 -16.25 3.04
C SER A 120 7.72 -14.84 2.64
N GLY A 121 7.10 -14.21 1.64
CA GLY A 121 7.39 -12.82 1.26
C GLY A 121 7.00 -11.84 2.38
N ALA A 122 5.82 -12.02 2.98
CA ALA A 122 5.37 -11.25 4.13
C ALA A 122 6.33 -11.41 5.31
N GLY A 123 6.72 -12.64 5.64
CA GLY A 123 7.65 -12.92 6.72
C GLY A 123 9.01 -12.23 6.53
N VAL A 124 9.59 -12.33 5.33
CA VAL A 124 10.86 -11.65 5.00
C VAL A 124 10.71 -10.13 5.11
N LEU A 125 9.61 -9.57 4.61
CA LEU A 125 9.38 -8.13 4.62
C LEU A 125 9.14 -7.60 6.04
N ILE A 126 8.39 -8.33 6.87
CA ILE A 126 8.19 -8.01 8.29
C ILE A 126 9.52 -8.05 9.04
N LEU A 127 10.32 -9.10 8.85
CA LEU A 127 11.64 -9.22 9.47
C LEU A 127 12.59 -8.10 9.03
N ALA A 128 12.59 -7.77 7.74
CA ALA A 128 13.41 -6.68 7.21
C ALA A 128 12.97 -5.30 7.73
N CYS A 129 11.66 -5.08 7.89
CA CYS A 129 11.12 -3.88 8.53
C CYS A 129 11.39 -3.84 10.05
N LEU A 130 11.61 -4.99 10.71
CA LEU A 130 11.90 -5.04 12.14
C LEU A 130 13.35 -4.69 12.47
N VAL A 131 14.23 -4.59 11.47
CA VAL A 131 15.62 -4.16 11.65
C VAL A 131 15.64 -2.69 12.08
N PRO A 132 16.19 -2.34 13.27
CA PRO A 132 16.22 -0.96 13.73
C PRO A 132 17.04 -0.07 12.78
N TYR A 133 16.66 1.20 12.70
CA TYR A 133 17.19 2.23 11.79
C TYR A 133 16.93 1.96 10.30
N ILE A 134 17.50 0.88 9.74
CA ILE A 134 17.41 0.57 8.31
C ILE A 134 15.99 0.16 7.93
N GLY A 135 15.35 -0.70 8.72
CA GLY A 135 13.98 -1.16 8.46
C GLY A 135 12.97 -0.05 8.61
N TRP A 136 13.07 0.77 9.67
CA TRP A 136 12.08 1.81 9.99
C TRP A 136 12.20 3.05 9.12
N PHE A 137 13.41 3.57 8.89
CA PHE A 137 13.62 4.83 8.18
C PHE A 137 14.04 4.65 6.72
N GLY A 138 14.56 3.48 6.36
CA GLY A 138 14.94 3.17 4.98
C GLY A 138 13.87 2.34 4.29
N LEU A 139 13.74 1.08 4.72
CA LEU A 139 12.99 0.06 4.01
C LEU A 139 11.49 0.31 4.03
N PHE A 140 10.91 0.55 5.20
CA PHE A 140 9.47 0.75 5.38
C PHE A 140 8.93 1.95 4.58
N PRO A 141 9.50 3.17 4.67
CA PRO A 141 9.03 4.30 3.88
C PRO A 141 9.28 4.08 2.38
N TYR A 142 10.42 3.50 2.00
CA TYR A 142 10.70 3.18 0.61
C TYR A 142 9.65 2.21 0.01
N LEU A 143 9.35 1.12 0.72
CA LEU A 143 8.34 0.14 0.31
C LEU A 143 6.94 0.73 0.29
N SER A 144 6.58 1.54 1.28
CA SER A 144 5.28 2.19 1.37
C SER A 144 5.07 3.19 0.23
N LEU A 145 6.06 4.04 -0.04
CA LEU A 145 6.00 5.02 -1.12
C LEU A 145 5.99 4.34 -2.49
N ARG A 146 6.89 3.38 -2.72
CA ARG A 146 6.95 2.65 -3.99
C ARG A 146 5.69 1.82 -4.22
N GLY A 147 5.15 1.20 -3.17
CA GLY A 147 3.91 0.41 -3.20
C GLY A 147 2.71 1.30 -3.51
N PHE A 148 2.58 2.41 -2.79
CA PHE A 148 1.50 3.38 -3.01
C PHE A 148 1.55 3.99 -4.40
N GLY A 149 2.73 4.36 -4.89
CA GLY A 149 2.86 4.89 -6.25
C GLY A 149 2.60 3.85 -7.34
N ALA A 150 2.96 2.59 -7.11
CA ALA A 150 2.59 1.49 -8.00
C ALA A 150 1.06 1.27 -8.03
N PHE A 151 0.39 1.41 -6.89
CA PHE A 151 -1.07 1.41 -6.79
C PHE A 151 -1.71 2.52 -7.62
N ILE A 152 -1.23 3.76 -7.51
CA ILE A 152 -1.73 4.89 -8.31
C ILE A 152 -1.47 4.67 -9.80
N LEU A 153 -0.27 4.20 -10.18
CA LEU A 153 0.06 3.91 -11.58
C LEU A 153 -0.89 2.86 -12.17
N HIS A 154 -1.15 1.78 -11.44
CA HIS A 154 -2.07 0.74 -11.87
C HIS A 154 -3.51 1.27 -12.03
N LEU A 155 -3.99 2.08 -11.09
CA LEU A 155 -5.31 2.73 -11.22
C LEU A 155 -5.38 3.66 -12.45
N MET A 156 -4.33 4.42 -12.74
CA MET A 156 -4.28 5.26 -13.94
C MET A 156 -4.28 4.43 -15.23
N GLU A 157 -3.63 3.28 -15.24
CA GLU A 157 -3.64 2.35 -16.38
C GLU A 157 -5.05 1.78 -16.59
N LEU A 158 -5.74 1.36 -15.53
CA LEU A 158 -7.14 0.90 -15.59
C LEU A 158 -8.08 2.01 -16.09
N TYR A 159 -7.91 3.23 -15.59
CA TYR A 159 -8.74 4.37 -16.00
C TYR A 159 -8.55 4.72 -17.48
N ARG A 160 -7.31 4.68 -17.98
CA ARG A 160 -7.03 4.89 -19.41
C ARG A 160 -7.67 3.82 -20.29
N ALA A 161 -7.57 2.55 -19.91
CA ALA A 161 -8.17 1.44 -20.65
C ALA A 161 -9.70 1.58 -20.76
N ASN A 162 -10.36 1.92 -19.65
CA ASN A 162 -11.81 2.14 -19.65
C ASN A 162 -12.23 3.36 -20.48
N ARG A 163 -11.43 4.43 -20.50
CA ARG A 163 -11.73 5.61 -21.33
C ARG A 163 -11.70 5.29 -22.82
N ILE A 164 -10.69 4.54 -23.27
CA ILE A 164 -10.55 4.15 -24.69
C ILE A 164 -11.74 3.29 -25.13
N LYS A 165 -12.09 2.27 -24.32
CA LYS A 165 -13.24 1.40 -24.59
C LYS A 165 -14.56 2.19 -24.68
N LYS A 166 -14.73 3.23 -23.85
CA LYS A 166 -15.91 4.11 -23.89
C LYS A 166 -15.94 4.99 -25.15
N GLN A 167 -14.79 5.42 -25.67
CA GLN A 167 -14.72 6.17 -26.92
C GLN A 167 -15.04 5.31 -28.14
N GLU A 168 -14.53 4.08 -28.18
CA GLU A 168 -14.85 3.12 -29.25
C GLU A 168 -16.35 2.78 -29.29
N ALA A 169 -16.97 2.59 -28.11
CA ALA A 169 -18.41 2.32 -28.00
C ALA A 169 -19.31 3.54 -28.35
N SER A 170 -18.76 4.74 -28.44
CA SER A 170 -19.50 5.95 -28.86
C SER A 170 -19.36 6.27 -30.35
N LEU A 171 -18.43 5.60 -31.05
CA LEU A 171 -18.17 5.76 -32.47
C LEU A 171 -18.71 4.58 -33.31
N ALA A 172 -19.18 3.51 -32.65
CA ALA A 172 -19.84 2.34 -33.24
C ALA A 172 -21.37 2.47 -33.12
#